data_AF-A0A3B4HBV8-F1
#
_entry.id   AF-A0A3B4HBV8-F1
#
_cell.length_a   1.000
_cell.length_b   1.000
_cell.length_c   1.000
_cell.angle_alpha   90.00
_cell.angle_beta   90.00
_cell.angle_gamma   90.00
#
_symmetry.space_group_name_H-M   'P 1'
#
loop_
_entity.id
_entity.type
_entity.pdbx_description
1 polymer ?
#
loop_
_entity_poly.entity_id
_entity_poly.type
_entity_poly.pdbx_seq_one_letter_code
_entity_poly.pdbx_strand_id
1 'polypeptide(L)'
;MGCIQSIRCKPKSFRDSIVILELNATIDSNPTSIDETSGVVLRYRTPHFRANARILVPPVAAKETWTIGWIQACNHMEFFNTYGDKGISRKSQCQPPNRARTLIPV
;
A
#
# COMPACT_ATOMS: atom_id res chain seq x y z
N MET A 1 32.17 -36.53 -34.63
CA MET A 1 32.40 -35.39 -33.72
C MET A 1 31.21 -34.42 -33.89
N GLY A 2 30.00 -34.71 -33.44
CA GLY A 2 29.58 -34.62 -32.04
C GLY A 2 28.84 -33.30 -31.80
N CYS A 3 27.72 -33.05 -32.49
CA CYS A 3 26.92 -31.85 -32.31
C CYS A 3 26.02 -32.00 -31.07
N ILE A 4 26.21 -31.08 -30.11
CA ILE A 4 25.39 -30.96 -28.90
C ILE A 4 23.96 -30.64 -29.33
N GLN A 5 23.10 -31.66 -29.34
CA GLN A 5 21.67 -31.48 -29.46
C GLN A 5 21.22 -30.70 -28.24
N SER A 6 20.85 -29.43 -28.45
CA SER A 6 20.26 -28.61 -27.41
C SER A 6 19.04 -29.34 -26.87
N ILE A 7 19.09 -29.66 -25.58
CA ILE A 7 17.93 -30.16 -24.84
C ILE A 7 16.89 -29.06 -24.93
N ARG A 8 15.95 -29.20 -25.87
CA ARG A 8 14.76 -28.38 -25.95
C ARG A 8 13.95 -28.73 -24.71
N CYS A 9 14.25 -28.06 -23.59
CA CYS A 9 13.49 -28.12 -22.37
C CYS A 9 12.03 -27.86 -22.74
N LYS A 10 11.20 -28.92 -22.71
CA LYS A 10 9.76 -28.77 -22.85
C LYS A 10 9.33 -27.74 -21.80
N PRO A 11 8.67 -26.64 -22.17
CA PRO A 11 8.21 -25.69 -21.17
C PRO A 11 7.21 -26.44 -20.29
N LYS A 12 7.58 -26.68 -19.03
CA LYS A 12 6.61 -27.00 -17.99
C LYS A 12 5.60 -25.87 -18.07
N SER A 13 4.34 -26.18 -18.37
CA SER A 13 3.21 -25.23 -18.48
C SER A 13 3.46 -24.03 -17.56
N PHE A 14 3.85 -22.92 -18.17
CA PHE A 14 4.02 -21.67 -17.44
C PHE A 14 2.62 -21.23 -17.05
N ARG A 15 2.42 -20.89 -15.78
CA ARG A 15 1.15 -20.28 -15.35
C ARG A 15 1.14 -18.87 -15.92
N ASP A 16 0.10 -18.53 -16.69
CA ASP A 16 -0.06 -17.19 -17.28
C ASP A 16 -0.53 -16.13 -16.27
N SER A 17 -0.77 -16.50 -15.01
CA SER A 17 -1.31 -15.62 -13.98
C SER A 17 -0.30 -15.28 -12.88
N ILE A 18 -0.43 -14.07 -12.32
CA ILE A 18 0.24 -13.67 -11.08
C ILE A 18 -0.46 -14.36 -9.91
N VAL A 19 0.31 -15.01 -9.03
CA VAL A 19 -0.22 -15.71 -7.86
C VAL A 19 0.37 -15.11 -6.60
N ILE A 20 -0.48 -14.79 -5.62
CA ILE A 20 -0.05 -14.35 -4.30
C ILE A 20 0.24 -15.59 -3.45
N LEU A 21 1.48 -15.72 -2.96
CA LEU A 21 1.89 -16.81 -2.09
C LEU A 21 1.74 -16.42 -0.61
N GLU A 22 2.08 -15.17 -0.30
CA GLU A 22 2.04 -14.61 1.05
C GLU A 22 1.72 -13.12 0.95
N LEU A 23 0.90 -12.61 1.85
CA LEU A 23 0.56 -11.20 1.98
C LEU A 23 0.39 -10.88 3.46
N ASN A 24 1.15 -9.90 3.94
CA ASN A 24 1.00 -9.36 5.28
C ASN A 24 0.89 -7.84 5.19
N ALA A 25 -0.04 -7.26 5.92
CA ALA A 25 -0.21 -5.82 6.04
C ALA A 25 -0.50 -5.47 7.50
N THR A 26 0.24 -4.50 8.03
CA THR A 26 0.12 -4.05 9.41
C THR A 26 0.20 -2.53 9.47
N ILE A 27 -0.53 -1.93 10.40
CA ILE A 27 -0.34 -0.53 10.78
C ILE A 27 0.40 -0.54 12.10
N ASP A 28 1.45 0.28 12.21
CA ASP A 28 2.19 0.43 13.46
C ASP A 28 1.21 0.81 14.59
N SER A 29 1.32 0.17 15.75
CA SER A 29 0.38 0.31 16.88
C SER A 29 0.42 1.67 17.58
N ASN A 30 1.22 2.60 17.07
CA ASN A 30 1.29 3.95 17.60
C ASN A 30 -0.05 4.66 17.37
N PRO A 31 -0.51 5.50 18.30
CA PRO A 31 -1.67 6.33 18.04
C PRO A 31 -1.34 7.38 16.96
N THR A 32 -2.33 7.76 16.15
CA THR A 32 -2.23 8.95 15.29
C THR A 32 -1.98 10.16 16.19
N SER A 33 -0.88 10.89 15.95
CA SER A 33 -0.58 12.10 16.71
C SER A 33 -1.05 13.33 15.96
N ILE A 34 -1.46 14.35 16.72
CA ILE A 34 -1.86 15.65 16.17
C ILE A 34 -0.73 16.63 16.45
N ASP A 35 -0.31 17.34 15.41
CA ASP A 35 0.67 18.40 15.47
C ASP A 35 -0.06 19.74 15.27
N GLU A 36 -0.15 20.49 16.36
CA GLU A 36 -0.85 21.78 16.47
C GLU A 36 0.11 22.98 16.46
N THR A 37 1.37 22.77 16.07
CA THR A 37 2.38 23.85 16.03
C THR A 37 2.01 24.99 15.07
N SER A 38 1.13 24.72 14.09
CA SER A 38 0.58 25.75 13.21
C SER A 38 -0.69 26.35 13.81
N GLY A 39 -0.75 27.68 13.90
CA GLY A 39 -1.96 28.39 14.32
C GLY A 39 -3.10 28.40 13.29
N VAL A 40 -2.93 27.75 12.13
CA VAL A 40 -3.91 27.78 11.02
C VAL A 40 -4.32 26.38 10.56
N VAL A 41 -3.49 25.36 10.81
CA VAL A 41 -3.71 24.01 10.27
C VAL A 41 -3.39 22.95 11.30
N LEU A 42 -4.30 21.97 11.44
CA LEU A 42 -4.04 20.74 12.19
C LEU A 42 -3.37 19.71 11.29
N ARG A 43 -2.21 19.20 11.72
CA ARG A 43 -1.49 18.15 10.99
C ARG A 43 -1.59 16.82 11.71
N TYR A 44 -2.25 15.87 11.07
CA TYR A 44 -2.32 14.48 11.53
C TYR A 44 -1.10 13.72 11.07
N ARG A 45 -0.46 13.00 11.99
CA ARG A 45 0.63 12.07 11.72
C ARG A 45 0.12 10.66 11.96
N THR A 46 -0.36 10.03 10.89
CA THR A 46 -0.82 8.65 10.90
C THR A 46 0.38 7.70 11.06
N PRO A 47 0.23 6.59 11.80
CA PRO A 47 1.27 5.56 11.90
C PRO A 47 1.64 4.99 10.53
N HIS A 48 2.83 4.40 10.44
CA HIS A 48 3.26 3.80 9.18
C HIS A 48 2.43 2.56 8.87
N PHE A 49 1.94 2.51 7.63
CA PHE A 49 1.42 1.29 7.03
C PHE A 49 2.58 0.49 6.44
N ARG A 50 2.69 -0.77 6.85
CA ARG A 50 3.70 -1.72 6.38
C ARG A 50 2.99 -2.83 5.63
N ALA A 51 3.51 -3.17 4.45
CA ALA A 51 3.02 -4.31 3.69
C ALA A 51 4.20 -5.13 3.16
N ASN A 52 4.04 -6.44 3.16
CA ASN A 52 4.92 -7.38 2.48
C ASN A 52 4.08 -8.33 1.63
N ALA A 53 4.64 -8.78 0.53
CA ALA A 53 4.05 -9.87 -0.24
C ALA A 53 5.13 -10.71 -0.89
N ARG A 54 4.84 -12.00 -1.03
CA ARG A 54 5.55 -12.89 -1.92
C ARG A 54 4.60 -13.26 -3.03
N ILE A 55 5.00 -12.97 -4.25
CA ILE A 55 4.22 -13.24 -5.45
C ILE A 55 5.04 -14.13 -6.38
N LEU A 56 4.33 -15.02 -7.08
CA LEU A 56 4.83 -15.71 -8.23
C LEU A 56 4.35 -14.96 -9.47
N VAL A 57 5.29 -14.55 -10.32
CA VAL A 57 4.98 -13.90 -11.60
C VAL A 57 5.26 -14.88 -12.75
N PRO A 58 4.50 -14.79 -13.86
CA PRO A 58 4.83 -15.53 -15.08
C PRO A 58 6.21 -15.13 -15.62
N PRO A 59 6.82 -15.94 -16.51
CA PRO A 59 8.03 -15.53 -17.21
C PRO A 59 7.79 -14.20 -17.95
N VAL A 60 8.62 -13.20 -17.64
CA VAL A 60 8.58 -11.90 -18.31
C VAL A 60 9.41 -11.99 -19.59
N ALA A 61 8.85 -11.55 -20.72
CA ALA A 61 9.56 -11.54 -21.99
C ALA A 61 10.79 -10.63 -21.91
N ALA A 62 11.89 -11.00 -22.59
CA ALA A 62 13.18 -10.30 -22.45
C ALA A 62 13.18 -8.81 -22.82
N LYS A 63 12.13 -8.31 -23.48
CA LYS A 63 11.97 -6.90 -23.86
C LYS A 63 10.89 -6.17 -23.05
N GLU A 64 10.31 -6.82 -22.05
CA GLU A 64 9.28 -6.26 -21.20
C GLU A 64 9.83 -5.96 -19.80
N THR A 65 9.43 -4.82 -19.26
CA THR A 65 9.74 -4.43 -17.89
C THR A 65 8.43 -4.22 -17.16
N TRP A 66 8.29 -4.87 -16.00
CA TRP A 66 7.11 -4.75 -15.17
C TRP A 66 7.44 -3.94 -13.92
N THR A 67 6.56 -3.01 -13.56
CA THR A 67 6.65 -2.23 -12.32
C THR A 67 5.61 -2.76 -11.34
N ILE A 68 6.05 -3.07 -10.13
CA ILE A 68 5.19 -3.59 -9.06
C ILE A 68 5.19 -2.57 -7.93
N GLY A 69 4.00 -2.23 -7.43
CA GLY A 69 3.83 -1.19 -6.42
C GLY A 69 2.63 -1.47 -5.51
N TRP A 70 2.60 -0.79 -4.37
CA TRP A 70 1.54 -0.86 -3.40
C TRP A 70 0.55 0.29 -3.57
N ILE A 71 -0.75 -0.02 -3.51
CA ILE A 71 -1.82 0.99 -3.47
C ILE A 71 -2.54 0.81 -2.15
N GLN A 72 -2.56 1.87 -1.33
CA GLN A 72 -3.40 1.93 -0.15
C GLN A 72 -4.69 2.66 -0.51
N ALA A 73 -5.82 1.97 -0.38
CA ALA A 73 -7.14 2.53 -0.59
C ALA A 73 -8.04 2.18 0.59
N CYS A 74 -8.91 3.11 0.97
CA CYS A 74 -9.94 2.91 1.97
C CYS A 74 -11.25 3.50 1.44
N ASN A 75 -12.35 2.77 1.59
CA ASN A 75 -13.67 3.24 1.17
C ASN A 75 -14.18 4.36 2.07
N HIS A 76 -13.78 4.34 3.33
CA HIS A 76 -14.22 5.25 4.36
C HIS A 76 -13.13 5.42 5.40
N MET A 77 -12.85 6.67 5.78
CA MET A 77 -11.95 6.99 6.89
C MET A 77 -12.60 8.04 7.78
N GLU A 78 -12.56 7.82 9.09
CA GLU A 78 -13.05 8.76 10.08
C GLU A 78 -11.91 9.20 10.99
N PHE A 79 -11.88 10.50 11.26
CA PHE A 79 -10.97 11.11 12.22
C PHE A 79 -11.78 11.56 13.43
N PHE A 80 -11.33 11.13 14.61
CA PHE A 80 -11.90 11.53 15.90
C PHE A 80 -10.82 12.26 16.69
N ASN A 81 -11.03 13.54 16.99
CA ASN A 81 -10.18 14.27 17.93
C ASN A 81 -10.89 14.36 19.25
N THR A 82 -10.23 13.90 20.31
CA THR A 82 -10.74 14.01 21.68
C THR A 82 -9.93 15.08 22.39
N TYR A 83 -10.60 16.11 22.91
CA TYR A 83 -9.97 17.23 23.61
C TYR A 83 -10.21 17.13 25.12
N GLY A 84 -10.08 15.92 25.68
CA GLY A 84 -10.44 15.63 27.07
C GLY A 84 -11.90 15.98 27.35
N ASP A 85 -12.15 16.77 28.39
CA ASP A 85 -13.50 17.16 28.82
C ASP A 85 -14.16 18.22 27.91
N LYS A 86 -13.41 18.78 26.94
CA LYS A 86 -13.93 19.80 26.01
C LYS A 86 -14.76 19.20 24.87
N GLY A 87 -14.78 17.87 24.74
CA GLY A 87 -15.57 17.14 23.77
C GLY A 87 -14.77 16.52 22.63
N ILE A 88 -15.50 16.07 21.61
CA ILE A 88 -14.97 15.30 20.48
C ILE A 88 -15.36 15.98 19.17
N SER A 89 -14.40 16.18 18.26
CA SER A 89 -14.70 16.54 16.87
C SER A 89 -14.57 15.31 15.97
N ARG A 90 -15.46 15.23 14.97
CA ARG A 90 -15.53 14.10 14.02
C ARG A 90 -15.45 14.62 12.61
N LYS A 91 -14.65 13.96 11.78
CA LYS A 91 -14.60 14.23 10.35
C LYS A 91 -14.57 12.92 9.57
N SER A 92 -15.58 12.69 8.75
CA SER A 92 -15.58 11.62 7.76
C SER A 92 -14.96 12.14 6.46
N GLN A 93 -14.10 11.32 5.85
CA GLN A 93 -13.52 11.60 4.54
C GLN A 93 -13.69 10.38 3.64
N CYS A 94 -14.41 10.59 2.52
CA CYS A 94 -14.39 9.66 1.39
C CYS A 94 -13.12 9.95 0.58
N GLN A 95 -12.14 9.05 0.61
CA GLN A 95 -10.86 9.28 -0.04
C GLN A 95 -10.89 8.75 -1.49
N PRO A 96 -10.68 9.59 -2.52
CA PRO A 96 -10.38 9.06 -3.85
C PRO A 96 -8.97 8.45 -3.84
N PRO A 97 -8.72 7.39 -4.63
CA PRO A 97 -7.59 6.46 -4.44
C PRO A 97 -6.16 7.04 -4.59
N ASN A 98 -5.99 8.33 -4.90
CA ASN A 98 -4.69 8.88 -5.31
C ASN A 98 -4.23 10.17 -4.60
N ARG A 99 -4.69 10.49 -3.39
CA ARG A 99 -4.14 11.68 -2.67
C ARG A 99 -3.93 11.44 -1.18
N ALA A 100 -2.75 10.94 -0.84
CA ALA A 100 -2.21 10.98 0.51
C ALA A 100 -1.61 12.37 0.79
N ARG A 101 -2.46 13.32 1.18
CA ARG A 101 -2.14 14.53 1.97
C ARG A 101 -3.45 15.29 2.17
N THR A 102 -4.04 15.20 3.36
CA THR A 102 -5.14 16.09 3.75
C THR A 102 -4.68 16.91 4.95
N LEU A 103 -4.43 18.20 4.69
CA LEU A 103 -4.36 19.22 5.73
C LEU A 103 -5.80 19.63 6.02
N ILE A 104 -6.19 19.66 7.30
CA ILE A 104 -7.52 20.10 7.71
C ILE A 104 -7.37 21.56 8.17
N PRO A 105 -7.88 22.55 7.42
CA PRO A 105 -8.00 23.91 7.94
C PRO A 105 -9.04 23.93 9.07
N VAL A 106 -8.75 24.71 10.10
CA VAL A 106 -9.64 24.98 11.24
C VAL A 106 -10.79 25.86 10.79
#